data_AF-A0A7S0R2R1-F1
#
_entry.id   AF-A0A7S0R2R1-F1
#
_cell.length_a   1.000
_cell.length_b   1.000
_cell.length_c   1.000
_cell.angle_alpha   90.00
_cell.angle_beta   90.00
_cell.angle_gamma   90.00
#
_symmetry.space_group_name_H-M   'P 1'
#
loop_
_entity.id
_entity.type
_entity.pdbx_description
1 polymer ?
#
loop_
_entity_poly.entity_id
_entity_poly.type
_entity_poly.pdbx_seq_one_letter_code
_entity_poly.pdbx_strand_id
1 'polypeptide(L)'
;GVEVPEAAVGAVLRERRGRPVYAIGAANAGKSSFVAAFLQRLKETDVTAVMAARHLPTTSAMPGTTLGMIPIPAFGPREKPLYDTAGVLLHHRLNALLNEEELKQVAPRRALKPYTPRLPEALDGTVKIG
;
A
#
# COMPACT_ATOMS: atom_id res chain seq x y z
N GLY A 1 -2.71 2.25 12.05
CA GLY A 1 -2.48 1.28 10.97
C GLY A 1 -3.13 1.79 9.70
N VAL A 2 -2.91 1.14 8.56
CA VAL A 2 -3.72 1.42 7.36
C VAL A 2 -5.15 0.98 7.66
N GLU A 3 -6.12 1.87 7.47
CA GLU A 3 -7.54 1.58 7.65
C GLU A 3 -8.17 1.38 6.27
N VAL A 4 -8.92 0.29 6.10
CA VAL A 4 -9.62 -0.02 4.84
C VAL A 4 -11.10 0.29 5.05
N PRO A 5 -11.69 1.22 4.27
CA PRO A 5 -13.10 1.55 4.40
C PRO A 5 -14.00 0.32 4.15
N GLU A 6 -15.13 0.24 4.86
CA GLU A 6 -16.12 -0.84 4.66
C GLU A 6 -16.57 -0.95 3.21
N ALA A 7 -16.80 0.20 2.58
CA ALA A 7 -17.21 0.30 1.18
C ALA A 7 -16.19 -0.37 0.23
N ALA A 8 -14.90 -0.36 0.56
CA ALA A 8 -13.88 -1.01 -0.25
C ALA A 8 -14.00 -2.54 -0.17
N VAL A 9 -14.22 -3.10 1.03
CA VAL A 9 -14.44 -4.55 1.20
C VAL A 9 -15.71 -4.99 0.47
N GLY A 10 -16.82 -4.27 0.68
CA GLY A 10 -18.08 -4.55 -0.01
C GLY A 10 -17.96 -4.45 -1.54
N ALA A 11 -17.20 -3.48 -2.04
CA ALA A 11 -16.94 -3.36 -3.48
C ALA A 11 -16.15 -4.55 -4.01
N VAL A 12 -15.07 -4.98 -3.34
CA VAL A 12 -14.30 -6.16 -3.78
C VAL A 12 -15.17 -7.43 -3.79
N LEU A 13 -15.96 -7.65 -2.74
CA LEU A 13 -16.84 -8.82 -2.65
C LEU A 13 -17.90 -8.83 -3.75
N ARG A 14 -18.49 -7.68 -4.07
CA ARG A 14 -19.48 -7.53 -5.15
C ARG A 14 -18.84 -7.69 -6.54
N GLU A 15 -17.71 -7.03 -6.79
CA GLU A 15 -17.12 -7.00 -8.13
C GLU A 15 -16.34 -8.27 -8.49
N ARG A 16 -15.83 -9.01 -7.51
CA ARG A 16 -15.03 -10.22 -7.83
C ARG A 16 -15.86 -11.27 -8.58
N ARG A 17 -17.17 -11.40 -8.32
CA ARG A 17 -18.07 -12.35 -9.03
C ARG A 17 -17.47 -13.76 -9.16
N GLY A 18 -16.91 -14.29 -8.06
CA GLY A 18 -16.27 -15.61 -8.03
C GLY A 18 -14.91 -15.71 -8.75
N ARG A 19 -14.30 -14.58 -9.15
CA ARG A 19 -12.95 -14.49 -9.75
C ARG A 19 -11.88 -14.30 -8.66
N PRO A 20 -10.62 -14.67 -8.95
CA PRO A 20 -9.53 -14.32 -8.04
C PRO A 20 -9.34 -12.80 -8.00
N VAL A 21 -8.86 -12.30 -6.87
CA VAL A 21 -8.54 -10.89 -6.68
C VAL A 21 -7.02 -10.74 -6.65
N TYR A 22 -6.47 -9.70 -7.26
CA TYR A 22 -5.02 -9.46 -7.29
C TYR A 22 -4.71 -8.08 -6.73
N ALA A 23 -3.87 -8.02 -5.70
CA ALA A 23 -3.34 -6.77 -5.19
C ALA A 23 -2.10 -6.37 -6.01
N ILE A 24 -2.27 -5.47 -6.97
CA ILE A 24 -1.21 -5.01 -7.88
C ILE A 24 -0.83 -3.55 -7.63
N GLY A 25 0.40 -3.18 -7.97
CA GLY A 25 0.89 -1.81 -7.89
C GLY A 25 2.38 -1.71 -7.65
N ALA A 26 2.90 -0.49 -7.58
CA ALA A 26 4.32 -0.24 -7.40
C ALA A 26 4.87 -0.82 -6.07
N ALA A 27 6.17 -1.07 -6.03
CA ALA A 27 6.90 -1.31 -4.79
C ALA A 27 6.68 -0.13 -3.81
N ASN A 28 6.59 -0.43 -2.52
CA ASN A 28 6.35 0.56 -1.45
C ASN A 28 5.04 1.37 -1.51
N ALA A 29 4.10 1.01 -2.37
CA ALA A 29 2.78 1.66 -2.42
C ALA A 29 1.85 1.29 -1.23
N GLY A 30 2.29 0.42 -0.32
CA GLY A 30 1.47 -0.03 0.82
C GLY A 30 0.56 -1.22 0.54
N LYS A 31 0.78 -1.97 -0.55
CA LYS A 31 -0.06 -3.12 -0.95
C LYS A 31 -0.23 -4.17 0.14
N SER A 32 0.86 -4.64 0.74
CA SER A 32 0.79 -5.66 1.79
C SER A 32 0.12 -5.13 3.06
N SER A 33 0.32 -3.84 3.40
CA SER A 33 -0.43 -3.19 4.49
C SER A 33 -1.92 -3.11 4.20
N PHE A 34 -2.29 -2.80 2.95
CA PHE A 34 -3.69 -2.82 2.50
C PHE A 34 -4.27 -4.23 2.56
N VAL A 35 -3.57 -5.26 2.06
CA VAL A 35 -4.02 -6.67 2.11
C VAL A 35 -4.22 -7.11 3.56
N ALA A 36 -3.29 -6.79 4.45
CA ALA A 36 -3.43 -7.12 5.87
C ALA A 36 -4.66 -6.45 6.51
N ALA A 37 -4.86 -5.16 6.25
CA ALA A 37 -6.02 -4.42 6.76
C ALA A 37 -7.35 -4.90 6.14
N PHE A 38 -7.35 -5.22 4.84
CA PHE A 38 -8.49 -5.80 4.13
C PHE A 38 -8.91 -7.13 4.76
N LEU A 39 -7.96 -8.01 5.04
CA LEU A 39 -8.23 -9.30 5.67
C LEU A 39 -8.69 -9.15 7.11
N GLN A 40 -8.13 -8.20 7.87
CA GLN A 40 -8.62 -7.88 9.22
C GLN A 40 -10.09 -7.45 9.18
N ARG A 41 -10.45 -6.55 8.26
CA ARG A 41 -11.83 -6.07 8.10
C ARG A 41 -12.77 -7.18 7.62
N LEU A 42 -12.33 -8.01 6.68
CA LEU A 42 -13.13 -9.12 6.16
C LEU A 42 -13.52 -10.14 7.24
N LYS A 43 -12.68 -10.35 8.27
CA LYS A 43 -13.00 -11.21 9.41
C LYS A 43 -14.24 -10.79 10.19
N GLU A 44 -14.55 -9.50 10.21
CA GLU A 44 -15.75 -9.00 10.89
C GLU A 44 -17.03 -9.50 10.20
N THR A 45 -16.93 -9.89 8.93
CA THR A 45 -18.05 -10.37 8.11
C THR A 45 -17.97 -11.86 7.77
N ASP A 46 -16.77 -12.46 7.78
CA ASP A 46 -16.55 -13.85 7.38
C ASP A 46 -15.46 -14.53 8.24
N VAL A 47 -15.87 -15.56 8.99
CA VAL A 47 -14.99 -16.30 9.91
C VAL A 47 -13.90 -17.09 9.16
N THR A 48 -14.09 -17.40 7.88
CA THR A 48 -13.09 -18.12 7.09
C THR A 48 -11.83 -17.29 6.82
N ALA A 49 -11.94 -15.95 6.82
CA ALA A 49 -10.81 -15.03 6.75
C ALA A 49 -9.88 -15.08 7.99
N VAL A 50 -10.32 -15.71 9.09
CA VAL A 50 -9.54 -15.88 10.32
C VAL A 50 -8.29 -16.74 10.11
N MET A 51 -8.37 -17.79 9.30
CA MET A 51 -7.24 -18.68 9.02
C MET A 51 -6.22 -18.06 8.05
N ALA A 52 -6.70 -17.24 7.11
CA ALA A 52 -5.89 -16.58 6.09
C ALA A 52 -4.96 -15.51 6.68
N ALA A 53 -5.42 -14.76 7.67
CA ALA A 53 -4.63 -13.69 8.27
C ALA A 53 -3.50 -14.17 9.21
N ARG A 54 -3.55 -15.43 9.68
CA ARG A 54 -2.46 -16.01 10.48
C ARG A 54 -1.23 -16.36 9.64
N HIS A 55 -1.39 -16.47 8.32
CA HIS A 55 -0.35 -16.87 7.38
C HIS A 55 0.09 -15.73 6.45
N LEU A 56 -0.27 -14.48 6.77
CA LEU A 56 0.24 -13.33 6.04
C LEU A 56 1.76 -13.28 6.21
N PRO A 57 2.55 -13.45 5.14
CA PRO A 57 3.99 -13.28 5.22
C PRO A 57 4.24 -11.80 5.52
N THR A 58 4.65 -11.51 6.76
CA THR A 58 4.67 -10.15 7.27
C THR A 58 5.88 -9.33 6.82
N THR A 59 6.92 -9.94 6.26
CA THR A 59 8.09 -9.21 5.75
C THR A 59 8.88 -10.08 4.76
N SER A 60 9.02 -9.67 3.49
CA SER A 60 10.01 -10.27 2.62
C SER A 60 11.39 -9.66 2.89
N ALA A 61 12.43 -10.46 2.71
CA ALA A 61 13.82 -10.18 3.07
C ALA A 61 14.48 -9.05 2.24
N MET A 62 13.72 -8.36 1.38
CA MET A 62 14.13 -7.10 0.76
C MET A 62 13.19 -5.98 1.26
N PRO A 63 13.70 -4.87 1.81
CA PRO A 63 12.86 -3.77 2.29
C PRO A 63 11.95 -3.27 1.16
N GLY A 64 10.68 -3.66 1.15
CA GLY A 64 9.69 -3.14 0.22
C GLY A 64 9.10 -4.04 -0.87
N THR A 65 9.36 -5.36 -0.88
CA THR A 65 8.77 -6.25 -1.91
C THR A 65 8.18 -7.53 -1.34
N THR A 66 7.34 -8.21 -2.13
CA THR A 66 6.83 -9.58 -1.89
C THR A 66 7.58 -10.50 -2.86
N LEU A 67 8.26 -11.56 -2.39
CA LEU A 67 8.97 -12.52 -3.24
C LEU A 67 7.98 -13.52 -3.84
N GLY A 68 7.36 -13.14 -4.96
CA GLY A 68 6.41 -13.98 -5.71
C GLY A 68 4.93 -13.68 -5.45
N MET A 69 4.07 -14.39 -6.18
CA MET A 69 2.61 -14.30 -6.02
C MET A 69 2.17 -15.21 -4.86
N ILE A 70 1.49 -14.63 -3.87
CA ILE A 70 1.12 -15.34 -2.64
C ILE A 70 -0.40 -15.50 -2.60
N PRO A 71 -0.92 -16.74 -2.74
CA PRO A 71 -2.35 -16.99 -2.64
C PRO A 71 -2.82 -16.93 -1.19
N ILE A 72 -3.88 -16.16 -0.95
CA ILE A 72 -4.52 -15.98 0.35
C ILE A 72 -5.98 -16.45 0.22
N PRO A 73 -6.40 -17.52 0.92
CA PRO A 73 -7.76 -18.06 0.85
C PRO A 73 -8.74 -17.18 1.66
N ALA A 74 -8.97 -15.96 1.19
CA ALA A 74 -9.66 -14.91 1.92
C ALA A 74 -11.19 -15.06 1.96
N PHE A 75 -11.78 -15.77 0.99
CA PHE A 75 -13.22 -15.75 0.73
C PHE A 75 -13.91 -17.11 0.99
N GLY A 76 -13.21 -18.05 1.63
CA GLY A 76 -13.77 -19.35 2.01
C GLY A 76 -13.18 -20.59 1.30
N PRO A 77 -13.58 -21.81 1.71
CA PRO A 77 -12.85 -23.06 1.43
C PRO A 77 -12.87 -23.54 -0.04
N ARG A 78 -13.71 -22.95 -0.88
CA ARG A 78 -13.88 -23.33 -2.30
C ARG A 78 -13.83 -22.14 -3.24
N GLU A 79 -13.44 -20.99 -2.70
CA GLU A 79 -13.45 -19.75 -3.42
C GLU A 79 -12.08 -19.42 -4.00
N LYS A 80 -12.07 -18.69 -5.12
CA LYS A 80 -10.83 -18.25 -5.74
C LYS A 80 -10.13 -17.24 -4.84
N PRO A 81 -8.80 -17.33 -4.65
CA PRO A 81 -8.10 -16.59 -3.60
C PRO A 81 -7.88 -15.10 -3.94
N LEU A 82 -7.45 -14.35 -2.94
CA LEU A 82 -6.77 -13.07 -3.08
C LEU A 82 -5.27 -13.36 -3.28
N TYR A 83 -4.65 -12.78 -4.29
CA TYR A 83 -3.21 -12.86 -4.52
C TYR A 83 -2.56 -11.56 -4.08
N ASP A 84 -1.63 -11.64 -3.12
CA ASP A 84 -0.64 -10.58 -2.94
C ASP A 84 0.44 -10.74 -4.00
N THR A 85 0.84 -9.64 -4.64
CA THR A 85 1.78 -9.67 -5.77
C THR A 85 2.99 -8.79 -5.48
N ALA A 86 4.14 -9.17 -6.04
CA ALA A 86 5.34 -8.37 -5.99
C ALA A 86 5.06 -6.94 -6.49
N GLY A 87 5.59 -5.94 -5.77
CA GLY A 87 5.49 -4.57 -6.24
C GLY A 87 6.36 -4.33 -7.47
N VAL A 88 5.81 -3.64 -8.47
CA VAL A 88 6.60 -3.22 -9.64
C VAL A 88 7.62 -2.17 -9.20
N LEU A 89 8.91 -2.45 -9.38
CA LEU A 89 9.96 -1.46 -9.14
C LEU A 89 9.93 -0.44 -10.28
N LEU A 90 9.76 0.83 -9.93
CA LEU A 90 9.71 1.94 -10.88
C LEU A 90 10.95 2.82 -10.67
N HIS A 91 11.90 2.73 -11.59
CA HIS A 91 13.22 3.36 -11.48
C HIS A 91 13.19 4.90 -11.38
N HIS A 92 12.09 5.52 -11.84
CA HIS A 92 11.90 6.98 -11.78
C HIS A 92 11.39 7.48 -10.42
N ARG A 93 11.14 6.60 -9.45
CA ARG A 93 10.62 7.00 -8.13
C ARG A 93 11.74 7.13 -7.10
N LEU A 94 11.56 8.06 -6.15
CA LEU A 94 12.51 8.30 -5.06
C LEU A 94 12.91 7.02 -4.30
N ASN A 95 11.99 6.08 -4.11
CA ASN A 95 12.29 4.82 -3.44
C ASN A 95 13.17 3.84 -4.22
N ALA A 96 13.40 4.09 -5.51
CA ALA A 96 14.38 3.35 -6.29
C ALA A 96 15.76 4.06 -6.30
N LEU A 97 15.82 5.33 -5.89
CA LEU A 97 17.03 6.15 -5.90
C LEU A 97 17.69 6.27 -4.52
N LEU A 98 16.91 6.04 -3.46
CA LEU A 98 17.32 6.20 -2.07
C LEU A 98 17.49 4.85 -1.39
N ASN A 99 18.49 4.74 -0.53
CA ASN A 99 18.64 3.59 0.37
C ASN A 99 17.61 3.63 1.51
N GLU A 100 17.55 2.59 2.34
CA GLU A 100 16.54 2.48 3.41
C GLU A 100 16.64 3.60 4.45
N GLU A 101 17.85 4.01 4.82
CA GLU A 101 18.07 5.06 5.81
C GLU A 101 17.64 6.43 5.28
N GLU A 102 17.95 6.73 4.03
CA GLU A 102 17.53 7.95 3.33
C GLU A 102 16.00 8.00 3.16
N LEU A 103 15.39 6.86 2.78
CA LEU A 103 13.94 6.74 2.69
C LEU A 103 13.26 7.06 4.03
N LYS A 104 13.80 6.57 5.14
CA LYS A 104 13.29 6.85 6.48
C LYS A 104 13.41 8.32 6.88
N GLN A 105 14.32 9.07 6.28
CA GLN A 105 14.50 10.51 6.53
C GLN A 105 13.48 11.36 5.76
N VAL A 106 13.20 10.99 4.50
CA VAL A 106 12.27 11.76 3.64
C VAL A 106 10.81 11.33 3.80
N ALA A 107 10.54 10.11 4.25
CA ALA A 107 9.19 9.61 4.42
C ALA A 107 8.44 10.37 5.53
N PRO A 108 7.26 10.95 5.24
CA PRO A 108 6.44 11.59 6.26
C PRO A 108 6.04 10.58 7.35
N ARG A 109 6.41 10.86 8.60
CA ARG A 109 6.06 10.01 9.77
C ARG A 109 4.79 10.46 10.50
N ARG A 110 4.30 11.65 10.17
CA ARG A 110 3.10 12.28 10.75
C ARG A 110 2.40 13.07 9.65
N ALA A 111 1.16 13.47 9.92
CA ALA A 111 0.42 14.36 9.04
C ALA A 111 1.27 15.60 8.71
N LEU A 112 1.41 15.89 7.42
CA LEU A 112 2.12 17.07 6.95
C LEU A 112 1.37 18.32 7.40
N LYS A 113 2.09 19.26 8.00
CA LYS A 113 1.54 20.58 8.30
C LYS A 113 1.80 21.50 7.11
N PRO A 114 0.81 22.32 6.69
CA PRO A 114 1.06 23.37 5.71
C PRO A 114 2.23 24.24 6.16
N TYR A 115 3.17 24.50 5.25
CA TYR A 115 4.32 25.35 5.47
C TYR A 115 4.35 26.41 4.38
N THR A 116 4.32 27.68 4.77
CA THR A 116 4.53 28.80 3.84
C THR A 116 5.98 29.24 3.97
N PRO A 117 6.86 28.92 3.00
CA PRO A 117 8.23 29.42 3.01
C PRO A 117 8.21 30.95 2.89
N ARG A 118 9.10 31.62 3.62
CA ARG A 118 9.44 33.01 3.29
C ARG A 118 10.40 32.99 2.11
N LEU A 119 10.07 33.72 1.05
CA LEU A 119 11.00 33.92 -0.05
C LEU A 119 12.18 34.77 0.45
N PRO A 120 13.43 34.46 0.04
CA PRO A 120 14.55 35.38 0.24
C PRO A 120 14.23 36.75 -0.35
N GLU A 121 14.71 37.84 0.27
CA GLU A 121 14.51 39.22 -0.23
C GLU A 121 14.91 39.39 -1.70
N ALA A 122 15.91 38.64 -2.18
CA ALA A 122 16.35 38.63 -3.58
C ALA A 122 15.30 38.07 -4.57
N LEU A 123 14.27 37.37 -4.08
CA LEU A 123 13.14 36.83 -4.86
C LEU A 123 11.82 37.56 -4.55
N ASP A 124 11.85 38.52 -3.61
CA ASP A 124 10.71 39.33 -3.18
C ASP A 124 10.60 40.65 -3.98
N GLY A 125 11.50 40.85 -4.94
CA GLY A 125 11.59 42.03 -5.80
C GLY A 125 11.16 41.74 -7.24
N THR A 126 10.28 42.59 -7.75
CA THR A 126 9.74 42.63 -9.12
C THR A 126 10.81 42.35 -10.19
N VAL A 127 10.70 41.22 -10.90
CA VAL A 127 11.33 41.09 -12.22
C VAL A 127 10.56 42.01 -13.17
N LYS A 128 11.04 43.24 -13.35
CA LYS A 128 10.67 44.05 -14.51
C LYS A 128 11.36 43.42 -15.71
N ILE A 129 10.62 42.62 -16.47
CA ILE A 129 11.02 42.24 -17.82
C ILE A 129 10.98 43.53 -18.63
N GLY A 130 12.16 44.10 -18.91
CA GLY A 130 12.34 45.14 -19.92
C GLY A 130 12.34 44.55 -21.32
#